data_AF-Q6JDH8-F1
#
_entry.id   AF-Q6JDH8-F1
#
_cell.length_a   1.000
_cell.length_b   1.000
_cell.length_c   1.000
_cell.angle_alpha   90.00
_cell.angle_beta   90.00
_cell.angle_gamma   90.00
#
_symmetry.space_group_name_H-M   'P 1'
#
loop_
_entity.id
_entity.type
_entity.pdbx_description
1 polymer ?
#
loop_
_entity_poly.entity_id
_entity_poly.type
_entity_poly.pdbx_seq_one_letter_code
_entity_poly.pdbx_strand_id
1 'polypeptide(L)' 'STRVCLQPIRGVEGSDYINASFIDGYRQQKAYIATQGPLAETTEDFWRMLWEHNST' A
#
# COMPACT_ATOMS: atom_id res chain seq x y z
N SER A 1 3.48 -13.61 -0.49
CA SER A 1 3.99 -12.23 -0.38
C SER A 1 3.04 -11.43 0.49
N THR A 2 3.53 -10.62 1.42
CA THR A 2 2.73 -9.71 2.28
C THR A 2 2.71 -8.28 1.74
N ARG A 3 3.47 -7.99 0.68
CA ARG A 3 3.55 -6.66 0.05
C ARG A 3 2.15 -6.16 -0.35
N VAL A 4 1.90 -4.89 -0.07
CA VAL A 4 0.74 -4.18 -0.60
C VAL A 4 1.01 -3.84 -2.08
N CYS A 5 0.10 -4.24 -2.97
CA CYS A 5 0.20 -3.95 -4.39
C CYS A 5 -0.88 -2.96 -4.78
N LEU A 6 -0.49 -1.85 -5.39
CA LEU A 6 -1.43 -0.87 -5.93
C LEU A 6 -1.94 -1.33 -7.30
N GLN A 7 -3.07 -0.78 -7.75
CA GLN A 7 -3.52 -0.99 -9.12
C GLN A 7 -2.47 -0.42 -10.10
N PRO A 8 -1.97 -1.19 -11.07
CA PRO A 8 -0.96 -0.71 -12.00
C PRO A 8 -1.52 0.38 -12.91
N ILE A 9 -0.75 1.45 -13.09
CA ILE A 9 -1.06 2.53 -14.02
C ILE A 9 -0.53 2.13 -15.40
N ARG A 10 -1.41 2.13 -16.40
CA ARG A 10 -1.05 1.72 -17.76
C ARG A 10 0.08 2.60 -18.32
N GLY A 11 1.17 1.95 -18.73
CA GLY A 11 2.33 2.61 -19.31
C GLY A 11 3.35 3.14 -18.30
N VAL A 12 3.13 2.93 -16.99
CA VAL A 12 4.08 3.32 -15.93
C VAL A 12 4.60 2.06 -15.24
N GLU A 13 5.84 1.69 -15.56
CA GLU A 13 6.52 0.56 -14.94
C GLU A 13 6.76 0.81 -13.44
N GLY A 14 6.54 -0.20 -12.60
CA GLY A 14 6.71 -0.10 -11.15
C GLY A 14 5.60 0.64 -10.40
N SER A 15 4.56 1.12 -11.09
CA SER A 15 3.43 1.85 -10.48
C SER A 15 2.55 1.02 -9.54
N ASP A 16 2.78 -0.29 -9.44
CA ASP A 16 2.12 -1.17 -8.47
C ASP A 16 2.88 -1.27 -7.14
N TYR A 17 4.07 -0.67 -7.04
CA TYR A 17 4.94 -0.76 -5.88
C TYR A 17 4.70 0.36 -4.87
N ILE A 18 4.55 -0.05 -3.61
CA ILE A 18 4.72 0.80 -2.45
C ILE A 18 5.43 -0.01 -1.37
N ASN A 19 6.29 0.64 -0.58
CA ASN A 19 6.99 0.00 0.54
C ASN A 19 6.07 -0.17 1.75
N ALA A 20 5.13 -1.10 1.61
CA ALA A 20 4.15 -1.44 2.63
C ALA A 20 3.87 -2.95 2.64
N SER A 21 3.52 -3.48 3.81
CA SER A 21 3.16 -4.88 4.01
C SER A 21 1.92 -5.02 4.89
N PHE A 22 1.06 -5.98 4.56
CA PHE A 22 -0.02 -6.41 5.44
C PHE A 22 0.53 -7.15 6.65
N ILE A 23 -0.02 -6.84 7.82
CA ILE A 23 0.28 -7.48 9.10
C ILE A 23 -1.02 -8.06 9.68
N ASP A 24 -0.94 -9.31 10.15
CA ASP A 24 -2.06 -9.97 10.80
C ASP A 24 -2.25 -9.42 12.22
N GLY A 25 -3.51 -9.28 12.62
CA GLY A 25 -3.92 -8.96 13.99
C GLY A 25 -4.39 -10.20 14.74
N TYR A 26 -4.88 -10.02 15.96
CA TYR A 26 -5.45 -11.12 16.73
C TYR A 26 -6.72 -11.65 16.04
N ARG A 27 -6.65 -12.89 15.50
CA ARG A 27 -7.75 -13.56 14.78
C ARG A 27 -8.26 -12.83 13.54
N GLN A 28 -7.50 -11.90 12.98
CA GLN A 28 -7.86 -11.17 11.77
C GLN A 28 -6.64 -11.08 10.84
N GLN A 29 -6.71 -11.72 9.68
CA GLN A 29 -5.66 -11.60 8.67
C GLN A 29 -5.67 -10.20 8.04
N LYS A 30 -4.48 -9.68 7.70
CA LYS A 30 -4.30 -8.36 7.06
C LYS A 30 -5.03 -7.22 7.80
N ALA A 31 -5.02 -7.29 9.13
CA ALA A 31 -5.69 -6.30 9.98
C ALA A 31 -5.03 -4.92 9.91
N TYR A 32 -3.73 -4.87 9.63
CA TYR A 32 -2.96 -3.64 9.57
C TYR A 32 -2.10 -3.56 8.30
N ILE A 33 -1.74 -2.34 7.93
CA ILE A 33 -0.70 -2.05 6.94
C ILE A 33 0.46 -1.38 7.66
N ALA A 34 1.64 -2.00 7.62
CA ALA A 34 2.87 -1.38 8.04
C ALA A 34 3.56 -0.78 6.80
N THR A 35 3.89 0.51 6.85
CA THR A 35 4.54 1.24 5.75
C THR A 35 5.58 2.21 6.31
N GLN A 36 6.57 2.56 5.49
CA GLN A 36 7.42 3.71 5.78
C GLN A 36 6.60 5.01 5.79
N GLY A 37 7.16 6.05 6.40
CA GLY A 37 6.66 7.41 6.18
C GLY A 37 6.74 7.78 4.70
N PRO A 38 5.70 8.42 4.12
CA PRO A 38 5.71 8.82 2.73
C PRO A 38 6.87 9.79 2.46
N LEU A 39 7.55 9.57 1.33
CA LEU A 39 8.52 10.52 0.78
C LEU A 39 7.78 11.56 -0.07
N ALA A 40 8.47 12.63 -0.46
CA ALA A 40 7.88 13.65 -1.32
C ALA A 40 7.34 13.04 -2.63
N GLU A 41 8.09 12.11 -3.22
CA GLU A 41 7.79 11.41 -4.45
C GLU A 41 6.79 10.25 -4.32
N THR A 42 6.50 9.78 -3.10
CA THR A 42 5.55 8.65 -2.85
C THR A 42 4.30 9.07 -2.08
N THR A 43 4.08 10.37 -1.90
CA THR A 43 2.91 10.88 -1.18
C THR A 43 1.60 10.52 -1.90
N GLU A 44 1.58 10.57 -3.23
CA GLU A 44 0.39 10.19 -4.02
C GLU A 44 0.12 8.68 -3.92
N ASP A 45 1.15 7.84 -4.00
CA ASP A 45 1.02 6.39 -3.86
C ASP A 45 0.53 6.00 -2.46
N PHE A 46 0.96 6.72 -1.42
CA PHE A 46 0.46 6.51 -0.06
C PHE A 46 -1.04 6.79 0.06
N TRP A 47 -1.53 7.91 -0.48
CA TRP A 47 -2.97 8.21 -0.47
C TRP A 47 -3.77 7.24 -1.35
N ARG A 48 -3.21 6.84 -2.49
CA ARG A 48 -3.81 5.83 -3.37
C ARG A 48 -3.94 4.48 -2.67
N MET A 49 -2.93 4.07 -1.89
CA MET A 49 -2.99 2.87 -1.06
C MET A 49 -4.17 2.91 -0.07
N LEU A 50 -4.35 4.02 0.63
CA LEU A 50 -5.44 4.20 1.60
C LEU A 50 -6.82 4.10 0.92
N TRP A 51 -6.96 4.76 -0.24
CA TRP A 51 -8.18 4.73 -1.03
C TRP A 51 -8.50 3.32 -1.56
N GLU A 52 -7.55 2.65 -2.20
CA GLU A 52 -7.73 1.31 -2.78
C GLU A 52 -8.01 0.23 -1.71
N HIS A 53 -7.53 0.43 -0.48
CA HIS A 53 -7.74 -0.49 0.64
C HIS A 53 -8.80 -0.03 1.65
N ASN A 54 -9.64 0.97 1.30
CA ASN A 54 -10.74 1.46 2.14
C ASN A 54 -10.31 1.76 3.59
N SER A 55 -9.12 2.33 3.75
CA SER A 55 -8.54 2.68 5.04
C SER A 55 -8.61 4.20 5.20
N THR A 56 -9.62 4.69 5.91
CA THR A 56 -9.82 6.12 6.26
C THR A 56 -9.23 6.47 7.60
#